data_AF-A0A8V0Y1K4-F1
#
_entry.id   AF-A0A8V0Y1K4-F1
#
_cell.length_a   1.000
_cell.length_b   1.000
_cell.length_c   1.000
_cell.angle_alpha   90.00
_cell.angle_beta   90.00
_cell.angle_gamma   90.00
#
_symmetry.space_group_name_H-M   'P 1'
#
loop_
_entity.id
_entity.type
_entity.pdbx_description
1 polymer ?
#
loop_
_entity_poly.entity_id
_entity_poly.type
_entity_poly.pdbx_seq_one_letter_code
_entity_poly.pdbx_strand_id
1 'polypeptide(L)'
;MLSEKLYGDFLSWKLEDTLSQFPLKPGKIATFVVNIKVKLDFSCQENLLQDLNDDGISVSGLPLSSPFRQVVKPRVEAKPINPQESSKSGDFSHVKTLEAILYFKYSGGPGHVEGYYRNLSLGLHVEVEPSVFFTRVSTLPATSTRQCHLLLDVFNSTEHELTISARNNEDLILHAGECQRMAIQVDKFNFESFPESPADGTQYANAKQLEEERQQAKGLEINSKLDICWKILSLKREGEASVEGVLNQLVLEHLQLAPLQWDILVDGKLCDCDVVVDCKVGDPVPLQVKLTNWSKNSVGPFALTMTPYQDYQNGVHNYELQDAITFVGSNTFYIDSVKPTKDSVYFGALLFLYTGDFYLNIKFHEDNCSKELPLSWFCLPSVHIRAVEPVAEAKL
;
A
#
# COMPACT_ATOMS: atom_id res chain seq x y z
N MET A 1 21.19 44.63 7.07
CA MET A 1 21.80 43.36 6.63
C MET A 1 21.21 42.25 7.51
N LEU A 2 20.33 41.42 6.95
CA LEU A 2 19.78 40.26 7.67
C LEU A 2 20.83 39.15 7.61
N SER A 3 21.35 38.74 8.76
CA SER A 3 22.38 37.70 8.89
C SER A 3 21.71 36.40 9.33
N GLU A 4 22.00 35.33 8.61
CA GLU A 4 21.45 34.00 8.83
C GLU A 4 22.19 33.27 9.95
N LYS A 5 21.44 32.78 10.94
CA LYS A 5 21.86 31.70 11.84
C LYS A 5 20.68 30.77 12.02
N LEU A 6 20.75 29.59 11.37
CA LEU A 6 19.77 28.52 11.49
C LEU A 6 20.07 27.67 12.72
N TYR A 7 19.02 27.34 13.46
CA TYR A 7 18.99 26.23 14.42
C TYR A 7 17.70 25.43 14.13
N GLY A 8 17.80 24.37 13.34
CA GLY A 8 16.73 23.39 13.11
C GLY A 8 16.28 23.22 11.65
N ASP A 9 16.20 21.96 11.18
CA ASP A 9 15.81 21.56 9.82
C ASP A 9 14.30 21.71 9.50
N PHE A 10 13.52 22.32 10.41
CA PHE A 10 12.06 22.43 10.32
C PHE A 10 11.56 23.83 9.95
N LEU A 11 12.42 24.85 9.94
CA LEU A 11 12.08 26.21 9.49
C LEU A 11 12.72 26.50 8.13
N SER A 12 11.97 27.14 7.24
CA SER A 12 12.49 27.61 5.95
C SER A 12 11.85 28.93 5.56
N TRP A 13 12.63 29.82 4.93
CA TRP A 13 12.18 31.12 4.46
C TRP A 13 12.89 31.50 3.17
N LYS A 14 12.32 32.45 2.43
CA LYS A 14 12.98 33.08 1.27
C LYS A 14 13.23 34.54 1.59
N LEU A 15 14.51 34.89 1.73
CA LEU A 15 14.90 36.23 2.17
C LEU A 15 14.77 37.26 1.04
N GLU A 16 14.90 36.83 -0.22
CA GLU A 16 14.84 37.67 -1.43
C GLU A 16 13.55 38.48 -1.51
N ASP A 17 12.40 37.82 -1.31
CA ASP A 17 11.07 38.47 -1.32
C ASP A 17 10.97 39.54 -0.24
N THR A 18 11.58 39.29 0.93
CA THR A 18 11.61 40.24 2.03
C THR A 18 12.54 41.41 1.72
N LEU A 19 13.73 41.15 1.16
CA LEU A 19 14.71 42.16 0.79
C LEU A 19 14.22 43.08 -0.34
N SER A 20 13.41 42.56 -1.26
CA SER A 20 12.80 43.36 -2.34
C SER A 20 11.89 44.49 -1.83
N GLN A 21 11.42 44.40 -0.57
CA GLN A 21 10.57 45.40 0.07
C GLN A 21 11.38 46.58 0.66
N PHE A 22 12.72 46.51 0.61
CA PHE A 22 13.61 47.55 1.12
C PHE A 22 14.18 48.44 0.00
N PRO A 23 14.47 49.72 0.29
CA PRO A 23 14.34 50.40 1.59
C PRO A 23 12.89 50.73 1.95
N LEU A 24 12.51 50.44 3.19
CA LEU A 24 11.18 50.75 3.70
C LEU A 24 11.00 52.27 3.82
N LYS A 25 9.93 52.77 3.21
CA LYS A 25 9.50 54.18 3.37
C LYS A 25 8.80 54.36 4.73
N PRO A 26 8.78 55.58 5.29
CA PRO A 26 8.05 55.87 6.53
C PRO A 26 6.58 55.41 6.45
N GLY A 27 6.11 54.72 7.50
CA GLY A 27 4.75 54.18 7.58
C GLY A 27 4.47 52.95 6.71
N LYS A 28 5.47 52.37 6.03
CA LYS A 28 5.34 51.11 5.28
C LYS A 28 5.79 49.92 6.12
N ILE A 29 5.21 48.76 5.83
CA ILE A 29 5.45 47.48 6.51
C ILE A 29 6.21 46.56 5.56
N ALA A 30 7.21 45.83 6.07
CA ALA A 30 7.79 44.68 5.39
C ALA A 30 7.22 43.39 5.97
N THR A 31 6.97 42.42 5.11
CA THR A 31 6.49 41.07 5.48
C THR A 31 7.63 40.08 5.30
N PHE A 32 7.87 39.26 6.32
CA PHE A 32 8.81 38.15 6.31
C PHE A 32 8.02 36.86 6.56
N VAL A 33 8.10 35.91 5.63
CA VAL A 33 7.34 34.65 5.69
C VAL A 33 8.26 33.54 6.16
N VAL A 34 7.83 32.86 7.23
CA VAL A 34 8.49 31.68 7.78
C VAL A 34 7.60 30.47 7.54
N ASN A 35 8.13 29.47 6.85
CA ASN A 35 7.45 28.19 6.62
C ASN A 35 7.96 27.18 7.65
N ILE A 36 7.03 26.43 8.23
CA ILE A 36 7.30 25.39 9.23
C ILE A 36 6.96 24.04 8.59
N LYS A 37 7.91 23.09 8.59
CA LYS A 37 7.74 21.75 8.04
C LYS A 37 8.03 20.71 9.10
N VAL A 38 7.10 19.78 9.31
CA VAL A 38 7.14 18.83 10.42
C VAL A 38 6.69 17.47 9.93
N LYS A 39 7.47 16.42 10.23
CA LYS A 39 7.04 15.03 10.08
C LYS A 39 6.46 14.55 11.42
N LEU A 40 5.23 14.04 11.37
CA LEU A 40 4.52 13.43 12.48
C LEU A 40 4.21 11.97 12.16
N ASP A 41 3.87 11.20 13.19
CA ASP A 41 3.35 9.84 13.03
C ASP A 41 1.82 9.90 12.90
N PHE A 42 1.29 9.28 11.85
CA PHE A 42 -0.13 9.21 11.53
C PHE A 42 -0.78 7.91 12.04
N SER A 43 -0.01 7.04 12.70
CA SER A 43 -0.54 5.83 13.32
C SER A 43 -1.38 6.17 14.56
N CYS A 44 -2.62 5.66 14.59
CA CYS A 44 -3.47 5.81 15.76
C CYS A 44 -3.08 4.77 16.82
N GLN A 45 -2.71 5.21 18.03
CA GLN A 45 -2.65 4.31 19.18
C GLN A 45 -4.06 4.07 19.73
N GLU A 46 -4.36 2.85 20.18
CA GLU A 46 -5.70 2.38 20.58
C GLU A 46 -6.42 3.26 21.61
N ASN A 47 -5.68 4.07 22.38
CA ASN A 47 -6.24 4.94 23.41
C ASN A 47 -7.17 6.04 22.86
N LEU A 48 -7.05 6.43 21.59
CA LEU A 48 -7.94 7.42 20.94
C LEU A 48 -9.31 6.82 20.53
N LEU A 49 -9.42 5.49 20.46
CA LEU A 49 -10.63 4.80 19.99
C LEU A 49 -11.61 4.44 21.11
N GLN A 50 -11.29 4.74 22.39
CA GLN A 50 -12.21 4.44 23.50
C GLN A 50 -13.57 5.13 23.34
N ASP A 51 -13.60 6.31 22.73
CA ASP A 51 -14.86 7.04 22.48
C ASP A 51 -15.63 6.57 21.24
N LEU A 52 -15.00 5.79 20.33
CA LEU A 52 -15.68 5.21 19.15
C LEU A 52 -16.22 3.80 19.40
N ASN A 53 -15.87 3.16 20.52
CA ASN A 53 -16.31 1.81 20.87
C ASN A 53 -17.68 1.76 21.58
N ASP A 54 -18.38 2.89 21.74
CA ASP A 54 -19.64 2.95 22.50
C ASP A 54 -20.89 2.55 21.67
N ASP A 55 -20.74 2.35 20.35
CA ASP A 55 -21.78 1.73 19.52
C ASP A 55 -21.48 0.23 19.33
N GLY A 56 -21.93 -0.55 20.32
CA GLY A 56 -21.85 -2.00 20.34
C GLY A 56 -22.54 -2.68 19.16
N ILE A 57 -21.82 -2.86 18.05
CA ILE A 57 -22.13 -3.86 17.02
C ILE A 57 -20.85 -4.62 16.69
N SER A 58 -20.51 -5.58 17.55
CA SER A 58 -19.53 -6.61 17.24
C SER A 58 -20.13 -7.59 16.21
N VAL A 59 -19.77 -7.43 14.93
CA VAL A 59 -20.02 -8.47 13.91
C VAL A 59 -18.80 -9.39 13.85
N SER A 60 -18.80 -10.41 14.71
CA SER A 60 -18.02 -11.63 14.49
C SER A 60 -18.98 -12.74 14.03
N GLY A 61 -18.67 -13.34 12.89
CA GLY A 61 -19.47 -14.38 12.24
C GLY A 61 -19.63 -15.65 13.10
N LEU A 62 -20.84 -16.21 13.03
CA LEU A 62 -21.29 -17.45 13.68
C LEU A 62 -20.53 -18.71 13.21
N PRO A 63 -20.58 -19.83 13.97
CA PRO A 63 -21.60 -20.84 13.64
C PRO A 63 -22.32 -21.53 14.85
N LEU A 64 -23.64 -21.68 14.70
CA LEU A 64 -24.58 -22.76 15.09
C LEU A 64 -24.52 -23.52 16.46
N SER A 65 -25.62 -23.36 17.22
CA SER A 65 -26.29 -24.27 18.21
C SER A 65 -25.57 -24.59 19.54
N SER A 66 -26.18 -24.57 20.75
CA SER A 66 -27.57 -24.78 21.23
C SER A 66 -27.82 -24.05 22.59
N PRO A 67 -29.06 -23.97 23.11
CA PRO A 67 -29.46 -23.04 24.17
C PRO A 67 -29.41 -23.67 25.57
N PHE A 68 -28.70 -23.06 26.51
CA PHE A 68 -28.96 -23.26 27.94
C PHE A 68 -28.97 -21.93 28.70
N ARG A 69 -30.15 -21.61 29.25
CA ARG A 69 -30.38 -20.51 30.18
C ARG A 69 -29.45 -20.64 31.38
N GLN A 70 -28.82 -19.53 31.78
CA GLN A 70 -28.90 -19.09 33.17
C GLN A 70 -28.68 -17.58 33.28
N VAL A 71 -29.72 -16.93 33.79
CA VAL A 71 -29.80 -15.51 34.14
C VAL A 71 -28.98 -15.29 35.40
N VAL A 72 -27.99 -14.38 35.37
CA VAL A 72 -27.43 -13.77 36.58
C VAL A 72 -27.23 -12.27 36.34
N LYS A 73 -27.81 -11.48 37.24
CA LYS A 73 -27.84 -10.00 37.25
C LYS A 73 -26.46 -9.39 37.49
N PRO A 74 -26.20 -8.14 37.05
CA PRO A 74 -24.97 -7.43 37.37
C PRO A 74 -24.99 -6.92 38.81
N ARG A 75 -23.89 -7.12 39.54
CA ARG A 75 -23.65 -6.48 40.84
C ARG A 75 -22.54 -5.44 40.68
N VAL A 76 -22.96 -4.17 40.72
CA VAL A 76 -22.09 -3.02 40.93
C VAL A 76 -21.56 -3.08 42.36
N GLU A 77 -20.24 -3.10 42.55
CA GLU A 77 -19.60 -2.67 43.79
C GLU A 77 -18.37 -1.84 43.45
N ALA A 78 -18.51 -0.53 43.65
CA ALA A 78 -17.42 0.43 43.64
C ALA A 78 -16.66 0.35 44.97
N LYS A 79 -15.33 0.36 44.90
CA LYS A 79 -14.48 0.87 45.99
C LYS A 79 -13.19 1.48 45.44
N PRO A 80 -12.72 2.61 46.02
CA PRO A 80 -11.63 3.40 45.47
C PRO A 80 -10.28 2.88 45.97
N ILE A 81 -9.26 2.92 45.10
CA ILE A 81 -7.86 2.74 45.50
C ILE A 81 -7.07 3.94 45.00
N ASN A 82 -6.47 4.66 45.95
CA ASN A 82 -5.60 5.81 45.75
C ASN A 82 -4.28 5.38 45.05
N PRO A 83 -3.58 6.30 44.36
CA PRO A 83 -2.52 5.96 43.42
C PRO A 83 -1.20 5.62 44.12
N GLN A 84 -0.53 4.56 43.65
CA GLN A 84 0.90 4.34 43.91
C GLN A 84 1.70 4.95 42.75
N GLU A 85 2.65 5.80 43.12
CA GLU A 85 3.64 6.42 42.23
C GLU A 85 4.58 5.38 41.59
N SER A 86 5.01 5.71 40.37
CA SER A 86 6.21 5.23 39.67
C SER A 86 6.14 3.91 38.89
N SER A 87 5.66 4.01 37.65
CA SER A 87 6.47 3.62 36.49
C SER A 87 6.06 4.48 35.31
N LYS A 88 7.03 5.13 34.65
CA LYS A 88 6.81 6.09 33.56
C LYS A 88 6.20 5.37 32.36
N SER A 89 4.86 5.32 32.30
CA SER A 89 4.13 5.22 31.05
C SER A 89 4.38 6.51 30.29
N GLY A 90 5.05 6.43 29.13
CA GLY A 90 5.21 7.59 28.27
C GLY A 90 3.83 8.07 27.86
N ASP A 91 3.41 9.21 28.41
CA ASP A 91 2.37 10.06 27.81
C ASP A 91 2.91 10.52 26.46
N PHE A 92 2.71 9.73 25.42
CA PHE A 92 2.97 10.17 24.05
C PHE A 92 1.79 11.02 23.61
N SER A 93 1.78 12.30 23.99
CA SER A 93 0.96 13.27 23.28
C SER A 93 1.41 13.27 21.81
N HIS A 94 0.51 12.98 20.87
CA HIS A 94 0.80 13.14 19.43
C HIS A 94 1.11 14.60 19.05
N VAL A 95 0.92 15.52 19.99
CA VAL A 95 1.36 16.90 19.96
C VAL A 95 2.88 16.99 20.02
N LYS A 96 3.49 17.51 18.96
CA LYS A 96 4.91 17.83 18.92
C LYS A 96 5.11 19.33 19.13
N THR A 97 5.81 19.68 20.20
CA THR A 97 6.19 21.06 20.48
C THR A 97 7.50 21.41 19.77
N LEU A 98 7.50 22.51 19.03
CA LEU A 98 8.65 23.07 18.34
C LEU A 98 8.95 24.46 18.91
N GLU A 99 10.19 24.64 19.34
CA GLU A 99 10.66 25.92 19.84
C GLU A 99 11.82 26.43 18.98
N ALA A 100 11.78 27.71 18.64
CA ALA A 100 12.85 28.36 17.92
C ALA A 100 12.99 29.82 18.35
N ILE A 101 14.18 30.39 18.17
CA ILE A 101 14.40 31.83 18.36
C ILE A 101 14.93 32.39 17.06
N LEU A 102 14.16 33.29 16.45
CA LEU A 102 14.57 34.03 15.26
C LEU A 102 15.30 35.31 15.66
N TYR A 103 16.51 35.49 15.13
CA TYR A 103 17.30 36.69 15.34
C TYR A 103 17.26 37.59 14.12
N PHE A 104 16.74 38.81 14.28
CA PHE A 104 16.69 39.82 13.25
C PHE A 104 17.74 40.89 13.51
N LYS A 105 18.55 41.17 12.49
CA LYS A 105 19.46 42.32 12.45
C LYS A 105 19.01 43.28 11.37
N TYR A 106 18.77 44.53 11.73
CA TYR A 106 18.34 45.53 10.76
C TYR A 106 19.00 46.88 11.04
N SER A 107 19.23 47.63 9.96
CA SER A 107 19.87 48.95 9.98
C SER A 107 19.19 49.82 8.93
N GLY A 108 19.12 51.13 9.17
CA GLY A 108 18.55 52.07 8.21
C GLY A 108 18.95 53.51 8.53
N GLY A 109 18.80 54.40 7.55
CA GLY A 109 19.05 55.83 7.71
C GLY A 109 20.51 56.17 8.10
N PRO A 110 20.73 57.30 8.80
CA PRO A 110 22.06 57.73 9.24
C PRO A 110 22.80 56.68 10.07
N GLY A 111 22.07 55.95 10.93
CA GLY A 111 22.65 54.89 11.75
C GLY A 111 23.26 53.76 10.93
N HIS A 112 22.70 53.41 9.76
CA HIS A 112 23.32 52.43 8.87
C HIS A 112 24.65 52.92 8.29
N VAL A 113 24.72 54.19 7.89
CA VAL A 113 25.93 54.82 7.34
C VAL A 113 27.05 54.85 8.39
N GLU A 114 26.70 55.05 9.66
CA GLU A 114 27.61 55.03 10.81
C GLU A 114 27.91 53.62 11.34
N GLY A 115 27.38 52.56 10.71
CA GLY A 115 27.63 51.16 11.10
C GLY A 115 26.78 50.64 12.26
N TYR A 116 25.82 51.42 12.75
CA TYR A 116 24.87 50.97 13.76
C TYR A 116 23.76 50.08 13.18
N TYR A 117 23.33 49.11 13.98
CA TYR A 117 22.23 48.23 13.69
C TYR A 117 21.44 47.94 14.97
N ARG A 118 20.20 47.48 14.81
CA ARG A 118 19.37 46.97 15.88
C ARG A 118 19.29 45.45 15.80
N ASN A 119 19.23 44.83 16.96
CA ASN A 119 18.98 43.42 17.14
C ASN A 119 17.60 43.24 17.73
N LEU A 120 16.85 42.29 17.18
CA LEU A 120 15.56 41.84 17.71
C LEU A 120 15.61 40.31 17.76
N SER A 121 15.07 39.72 18.82
CA SER A 121 14.87 38.28 18.94
C SER A 121 13.38 37.98 19.08
N LEU A 122 12.88 37.01 18.33
CA LEU A 122 11.50 36.52 18.40
C LEU A 122 11.51 35.05 18.79
N GLY A 123 10.93 34.73 19.93
CA GLY A 123 10.66 33.34 20.30
C GLY A 123 9.45 32.81 19.55
N LEU A 124 9.57 31.62 18.99
CA LEU A 124 8.51 30.85 18.36
C LEU A 124 8.28 29.59 19.20
N HIS A 125 7.04 29.36 19.58
CA HIS A 125 6.59 28.13 20.24
C HIS A 125 5.38 27.63 19.45
N VAL A 126 5.48 26.43 18.89
CA VAL A 126 4.49 25.88 17.96
C VAL A 126 4.16 24.46 18.39
N GLU A 127 2.89 24.22 18.69
CA GLU A 127 2.35 22.89 18.91
C GLU A 127 1.78 22.35 17.60
N VAL A 128 2.13 21.11 17.27
CA VAL A 128 1.80 20.50 15.98
C VAL A 128 1.11 19.17 16.23
N GLU A 129 -0.09 19.01 15.69
CA GLU A 129 -0.93 17.82 15.82
C GLU A 129 -1.25 17.22 14.45
N PRO A 130 -1.36 15.89 14.33
CA PRO A 130 -1.82 15.26 13.09
C PRO A 130 -3.27 15.66 12.81
N SER A 131 -3.56 16.06 11.56
CA SER A 131 -4.94 16.35 11.11
C SER A 131 -5.70 15.11 10.66
N VAL A 132 -4.98 14.03 10.37
CA VAL A 132 -5.51 12.75 9.91
C VAL A 132 -4.86 11.65 10.72
N PHE A 133 -5.59 10.58 10.99
CA PHE A 133 -5.04 9.34 11.52
C PHE A 133 -5.47 8.14 10.67
N PHE A 134 -4.58 7.17 10.53
CA PHE A 134 -4.92 5.85 10.00
C PHE A 134 -5.14 4.91 11.17
N THR A 135 -6.39 4.50 11.36
CA THR A 135 -6.80 3.67 12.52
C THR A 135 -6.66 2.19 12.25
N ARG A 136 -6.85 1.76 11.00
CA ARG A 136 -6.67 0.36 10.57
C ARG A 136 -6.18 0.32 9.12
N VAL A 137 -5.41 -0.72 8.83
CA VAL A 137 -4.91 -1.04 7.49
C VAL A 137 -5.15 -2.50 7.17
N SER A 138 -5.68 -2.78 5.98
CA SER A 138 -5.84 -4.14 5.46
C SER A 138 -5.74 -4.14 3.94
N THR A 139 -5.71 -5.32 3.32
CA THR A 139 -5.67 -5.45 1.86
C THR A 139 -6.77 -6.40 1.39
N LEU A 140 -7.28 -6.14 0.18
CA LEU A 140 -8.14 -7.07 -0.56
C LEU A 140 -7.49 -7.42 -1.89
N PRO A 141 -7.60 -8.67 -2.36
CA PRO A 141 -7.16 -9.03 -3.70
C PRO A 141 -7.91 -8.19 -4.75
N ALA A 142 -7.20 -7.76 -5.79
CA ALA A 142 -7.82 -7.24 -7.00
C ALA A 142 -8.10 -8.41 -7.97
N THR A 143 -8.70 -8.11 -9.11
CA THR A 143 -8.90 -9.11 -10.15
C THR A 143 -7.55 -9.56 -10.71
N SER A 144 -6.67 -8.62 -11.09
CA SER A 144 -5.29 -8.95 -11.53
C SER A 144 -4.41 -9.45 -10.38
N THR A 145 -3.58 -10.46 -10.66
CA THR A 145 -2.60 -11.01 -9.68
C THR A 145 -1.50 -10.01 -9.30
N ARG A 146 -1.32 -8.97 -10.13
CA ARG A 146 -0.34 -7.90 -9.98
C ARG A 146 -0.87 -6.70 -9.21
N GLN A 147 -2.15 -6.68 -8.86
CA GLN A 147 -2.80 -5.57 -8.18
C GLN A 147 -3.48 -6.02 -6.89
N CYS A 148 -3.76 -5.06 -6.01
CA CYS A 148 -4.60 -5.26 -4.83
C CYS A 148 -5.22 -3.93 -4.41
N HIS A 149 -6.23 -4.00 -3.54
CA HIS A 149 -6.82 -2.83 -2.92
C HIS A 149 -6.25 -2.67 -1.51
N LEU A 150 -5.58 -1.56 -1.24
CA LEU A 150 -5.17 -1.15 0.09
C LEU A 150 -6.34 -0.43 0.75
N LEU A 151 -6.81 -0.97 1.88
CA LEU A 151 -7.90 -0.40 2.67
C LEU A 151 -7.33 0.34 3.87
N LEU A 152 -7.67 1.62 3.98
CA LEU A 152 -7.24 2.50 5.07
C LEU A 152 -8.48 3.04 5.77
N ASP A 153 -8.58 2.84 7.08
CA ASP A 153 -9.62 3.49 7.89
C ASP A 153 -9.09 4.86 8.34
N VAL A 154 -9.61 5.91 7.72
CA VAL A 154 -9.07 7.27 7.83
C VAL A 154 -9.95 8.12 8.73
N PHE A 155 -9.34 8.67 9.79
CA PHE A 155 -10.01 9.46 10.81
C PHE A 155 -9.59 10.93 10.74
N ASN A 156 -10.58 11.83 10.76
CA ASN A 156 -10.37 13.28 10.85
C ASN A 156 -10.34 13.72 12.31
N SER A 157 -9.15 14.08 12.82
CA SER A 157 -8.97 14.59 14.18
C SER A 157 -9.24 16.08 14.34
N THR A 158 -9.60 16.78 13.26
CA THR A 158 -9.84 18.22 13.29
C THR A 158 -11.31 18.55 13.50
N GLU A 159 -11.59 19.76 13.96
CA GLU A 159 -12.96 20.30 14.05
C GLU A 159 -13.50 20.81 12.68
N HIS A 160 -12.73 20.65 11.61
CA HIS A 160 -13.06 21.18 10.29
C HIS A 160 -13.33 20.05 9.29
N GLU A 161 -14.08 20.35 8.24
CA GLU A 161 -14.18 19.47 7.09
C GLU A 161 -12.83 19.32 6.41
N LEU A 162 -12.45 18.07 6.15
CA LEU A 162 -11.16 17.69 5.60
C LEU A 162 -11.38 16.82 4.36
N THR A 163 -10.73 17.18 3.26
CA THR A 163 -10.73 16.39 2.02
C THR A 163 -9.45 15.58 1.93
N ILE A 164 -9.55 14.27 1.65
CA ILE A 164 -8.43 13.36 1.44
C ILE A 164 -8.46 12.87 0.01
N SER A 165 -7.33 13.01 -0.67
CA SER A 165 -7.14 12.56 -2.05
C SER A 165 -5.98 11.57 -2.09
N ALA A 166 -6.07 10.53 -2.92
CA ALA A 166 -4.96 9.64 -3.24
C ALA A 166 -4.81 9.52 -4.76
N ARG A 167 -3.66 9.04 -5.22
CA ARG A 167 -3.39 8.84 -6.65
C ARG A 167 -4.47 7.95 -7.27
N ASN A 168 -5.09 8.44 -8.34
CA ASN A 168 -6.10 7.72 -9.13
C ASN A 168 -7.34 7.26 -8.33
N ASN A 169 -7.68 7.94 -7.24
CA ASN A 169 -8.87 7.66 -6.45
C ASN A 169 -9.80 8.88 -6.37
N GLU A 170 -11.07 8.64 -6.03
CA GLU A 170 -12.01 9.72 -5.73
C GLU A 170 -11.67 10.39 -4.40
N ASP A 171 -11.92 11.70 -4.32
CA ASP A 171 -11.71 12.48 -3.11
C ASP A 171 -12.71 12.06 -2.03
N LEU A 172 -12.18 11.77 -0.84
CA LEU A 172 -12.95 11.44 0.35
C LEU A 172 -13.13 12.70 1.20
N ILE A 173 -14.36 13.08 1.48
CA ILE A 173 -14.68 14.21 2.35
C ILE A 173 -15.04 13.65 3.73
N LEU A 174 -14.36 14.14 4.77
CA LEU A 174 -14.56 13.74 6.16
C LEU A 174 -15.01 14.94 6.99
N HIS A 175 -16.10 14.79 7.73
CA HIS A 175 -16.52 15.72 8.76
C HIS A 175 -15.66 15.58 10.03
N ALA A 176 -15.80 16.53 10.95
CA ALA A 176 -15.06 16.54 12.21
C ALA A 176 -15.32 15.26 13.01
N GLY A 177 -14.25 14.56 13.41
CA GLY A 177 -14.33 13.30 14.17
C GLY A 177 -14.85 12.10 13.36
N GLU A 178 -15.02 12.22 12.04
CA GLU A 178 -15.48 11.14 11.20
C GLU A 178 -14.35 10.15 10.88
N CYS A 179 -14.69 8.85 10.84
CA CYS A 179 -13.80 7.78 10.39
C CYS A 179 -14.44 7.03 9.22
N GLN A 180 -13.79 7.01 8.06
CA GLN A 180 -14.29 6.31 6.88
C GLN A 180 -13.21 5.46 6.22
N ARG A 181 -13.63 4.33 5.65
CA ARG A 181 -12.76 3.43 4.90
C ARG A 181 -12.51 3.95 3.48
N MET A 182 -11.24 4.19 3.17
CA MET A 182 -10.74 4.48 1.83
C MET A 182 -10.15 3.22 1.21
N ALA A 183 -10.52 2.89 -0.02
CA ALA A 183 -9.95 1.78 -0.79
C ALA A 183 -9.12 2.33 -1.95
N ILE A 184 -7.82 2.01 -1.99
CA ILE A 184 -6.91 2.49 -3.03
C ILE A 184 -6.40 1.27 -3.82
N GLN A 185 -6.69 1.22 -5.11
CA GLN A 185 -6.13 0.19 -5.99
C GLN A 185 -4.66 0.50 -6.27
N VAL A 186 -3.78 -0.47 -6.00
CA VAL A 186 -2.34 -0.33 -6.18
C VAL A 186 -1.75 -1.53 -6.90
N ASP A 187 -0.73 -1.26 -7.71
CA ASP A 187 0.16 -2.30 -8.22
C ASP A 187 1.00 -2.83 -7.07
N LYS A 188 1.14 -4.16 -7.01
CA LYS A 188 2.03 -4.82 -6.07
C LYS A 188 3.49 -4.43 -6.31
N PHE A 189 4.28 -4.45 -5.25
CA PHE A 189 5.62 -3.88 -5.20
C PHE A 189 6.69 -4.97 -5.30
N ASN A 190 7.75 -4.71 -6.06
CA ASN A 190 8.89 -5.61 -6.12
C ASN A 190 9.89 -5.26 -5.02
N PHE A 191 9.83 -5.99 -3.89
CA PHE A 191 10.74 -5.80 -2.77
C PHE A 191 12.05 -6.61 -2.87
N GLU A 192 12.28 -7.34 -3.95
CA GLU A 192 13.50 -8.16 -4.13
C GLU A 192 14.75 -7.30 -4.35
N SER A 193 14.61 -6.01 -4.70
CA SER A 193 15.75 -5.10 -4.86
C SER A 193 16.43 -4.74 -3.53
N PHE A 194 15.79 -4.99 -2.39
CA PHE A 194 16.37 -4.69 -1.08
C PHE A 194 17.35 -5.80 -0.65
N PRO A 195 18.54 -5.45 -0.13
CA PRO A 195 19.55 -6.43 0.27
C PRO A 195 18.99 -7.43 1.30
N GLU A 196 19.32 -8.71 1.14
CA GLU A 196 18.94 -9.77 2.08
C GLU A 196 19.81 -9.70 3.34
N SER A 197 19.25 -10.10 4.49
CA SER A 197 20.05 -10.32 5.69
C SER A 197 21.15 -11.35 5.39
N PRO A 198 22.41 -11.12 5.80
CA PRO A 198 23.47 -12.09 5.55
C PRO A 198 23.11 -13.44 6.17
N ALA A 199 22.94 -14.44 5.30
CA ALA A 199 22.50 -15.79 5.67
C ALA A 199 23.57 -16.62 6.40
N ASP A 200 24.74 -16.04 6.70
CA ASP A 200 25.81 -16.73 7.42
C ASP A 200 26.37 -15.85 8.54
N GLY A 201 26.41 -16.43 9.74
CA GLY A 201 26.76 -15.82 11.03
C GLY A 201 28.15 -15.20 11.10
N THR A 202 28.36 -14.10 10.38
CA THR A 202 29.57 -13.29 10.46
C THR A 202 29.20 -11.86 10.84
N GLN A 203 29.44 -11.57 12.12
CA GLN A 203 29.57 -10.27 12.78
C GLN A 203 28.29 -9.48 13.08
N TYR A 204 28.00 -9.48 14.38
CA TYR A 204 27.05 -8.67 15.13
C TYR A 204 27.31 -7.18 14.95
N ALA A 205 26.64 -6.55 13.99
CA ALA A 205 26.29 -5.14 14.04
C ALA A 205 24.89 -4.95 13.43
N ASN A 206 23.88 -5.04 14.29
CA ASN A 206 22.51 -4.55 14.12
C ASN A 206 21.63 -5.12 12.99
N ALA A 207 21.41 -6.45 12.99
CA ALA A 207 20.36 -7.08 12.18
C ALA A 207 18.97 -6.42 12.38
N LYS A 208 18.67 -5.93 13.59
CA LYS A 208 17.43 -5.21 13.89
C LYS A 208 17.34 -3.85 13.17
N GLN A 209 18.44 -3.08 13.15
CA GLN A 209 18.44 -1.78 12.46
C GLN A 209 18.33 -1.96 10.95
N LEU A 210 18.99 -2.98 10.39
CA LEU A 210 18.88 -3.28 8.96
C LEU A 210 17.43 -3.62 8.56
N GLU A 211 16.71 -4.36 9.40
CA GLU A 211 15.31 -4.67 9.16
C GLU A 211 14.40 -3.44 9.30
N GLU A 212 14.65 -2.58 10.29
CA GLU A 212 13.95 -1.29 10.45
C GLU A 212 14.19 -0.37 9.22
N GLU A 213 15.43 -0.25 8.75
CA GLU A 213 15.77 0.51 7.53
C GLU A 213 15.08 -0.07 6.29
N ARG A 214 15.00 -1.40 6.19
CA ARG A 214 14.30 -2.09 5.09
C ARG A 214 12.80 -1.80 5.12
N GLN A 215 12.17 -1.91 6.28
CA GLN A 215 10.74 -1.62 6.44
C GLN A 215 10.45 -0.15 6.13
N GLN A 216 11.32 0.77 6.56
CA GLN A 216 11.22 2.18 6.23
C GLN A 216 11.35 2.44 4.73
N ALA A 217 12.32 1.79 4.05
CA ALA A 217 12.49 1.94 2.61
C ALA A 217 11.29 1.43 1.80
N LYS A 218 10.70 0.30 2.22
CA LYS A 218 9.44 -0.21 1.65
C LYS A 218 8.28 0.76 1.86
N GLY A 219 8.16 1.30 3.08
CA GLY A 219 7.12 2.27 3.43
C GLY A 219 7.22 3.54 2.59
N LEU A 220 8.43 4.05 2.36
CA LEU A 220 8.69 5.20 1.49
C LEU A 220 8.30 4.93 0.03
N GLU A 221 8.65 3.76 -0.51
CA GLU A 221 8.25 3.37 -1.87
C GLU A 221 6.73 3.30 -2.01
N ILE A 222 6.05 2.67 -1.04
CA ILE A 222 4.58 2.59 -1.00
C ILE A 222 3.98 3.99 -0.94
N ASN A 223 4.44 4.84 -0.01
CA ASN A 223 3.91 6.19 0.16
C ASN A 223 4.05 7.03 -1.12
N SER A 224 5.20 6.92 -1.81
CA SER A 224 5.45 7.64 -3.07
C SER A 224 4.46 7.27 -4.19
N LYS A 225 3.95 6.04 -4.19
CA LYS A 225 2.94 5.61 -5.17
C LYS A 225 1.52 6.01 -4.75
N LEU A 226 1.22 5.97 -3.46
CA LEU A 226 -0.11 6.32 -2.95
C LEU A 226 -0.43 7.82 -3.06
N ASP A 227 0.56 8.68 -2.78
CA ASP A 227 0.44 10.16 -2.91
C ASP A 227 -0.78 10.71 -2.14
N ILE A 228 -0.94 10.29 -0.88
CA ILE A 228 -2.11 10.66 -0.07
C ILE A 228 -1.91 12.07 0.47
N CYS A 229 -2.82 12.96 0.10
CA CYS A 229 -2.82 14.35 0.53
C CYS A 229 -4.14 14.70 1.21
N TRP A 230 -4.07 15.54 2.23
CA TRP A 230 -5.23 16.10 2.91
C TRP A 230 -5.28 17.62 2.74
N LYS A 231 -6.49 18.18 2.71
CA LYS A 231 -6.74 19.61 2.56
C LYS A 231 -7.89 20.05 3.46
N ILE A 232 -7.70 21.17 4.15
CA ILE A 232 -8.73 21.87 4.92
C ILE A 232 -8.96 23.22 4.25
N LEU A 233 -9.99 23.29 3.41
CA LEU A 233 -10.25 24.44 2.54
C LEU A 233 -10.53 25.72 3.33
N SER A 234 -11.25 25.61 4.46
CA SER A 234 -11.59 26.72 5.34
C SER A 234 -10.37 27.41 5.94
N LEU A 235 -9.29 26.65 6.19
CA LEU A 235 -8.04 27.15 6.78
C LEU A 235 -6.94 27.38 5.74
N LYS A 236 -7.17 27.01 4.46
CA LYS A 236 -6.15 26.98 3.40
C LYS A 236 -4.90 26.20 3.84
N ARG A 237 -5.11 25.06 4.50
CA ARG A 237 -4.05 24.15 4.95
C ARG A 237 -4.08 22.87 4.15
N GLU A 238 -2.92 22.32 3.88
CA GLU A 238 -2.76 21.05 3.19
C GLU A 238 -1.52 20.32 3.72
N GLY A 239 -1.47 19.01 3.51
CA GLY A 239 -0.32 18.19 3.87
C GLY A 239 -0.38 16.81 3.22
N GLU A 240 0.72 16.09 3.33
CA GLU A 240 0.86 14.70 2.90
C GLU A 240 0.67 13.77 4.11
N ALA A 241 -0.07 12.67 3.92
CA ALA A 241 -0.28 11.66 4.95
C ALA A 241 0.48 10.38 4.57
N SER A 242 1.50 10.03 5.37
CA SER A 242 2.28 8.81 5.15
C SER A 242 1.66 7.62 5.87
N VAL A 243 1.60 6.48 5.17
CA VAL A 243 1.18 5.18 5.72
C VAL A 243 2.32 4.41 6.39
N GLU A 244 3.56 4.92 6.36
CA GLU A 244 4.76 4.24 6.91
C GLU A 244 4.54 3.68 8.33
N GLY A 245 3.89 4.46 9.20
CA GLY A 245 3.67 4.08 10.60
C GLY A 245 2.62 3.01 10.83
N VAL A 246 1.76 2.71 9.84
CA VAL A 246 0.63 1.78 9.98
C VAL A 246 0.78 0.48 9.17
N LEU A 247 1.82 0.38 8.34
CA LEU A 247 2.11 -0.82 7.56
C LEU A 247 2.70 -1.92 8.44
N ASN A 248 1.91 -2.96 8.69
CA ASN A 248 2.37 -4.17 9.35
C ASN A 248 2.96 -5.19 8.35
N GLN A 249 3.65 -6.20 8.86
CA GLN A 249 4.32 -7.23 8.06
C GLN A 249 3.36 -7.99 7.13
N LEU A 250 2.15 -8.31 7.58
CA LEU A 250 1.14 -9.02 6.78
C LEU A 250 0.67 -8.18 5.58
N VAL A 251 0.44 -6.89 5.78
CA VAL A 251 0.06 -5.95 4.71
C VAL A 251 1.20 -5.84 3.70
N LEU A 252 2.46 -5.74 4.17
CA LEU A 252 3.62 -5.72 3.29
C LEU A 252 3.73 -7.00 2.45
N GLU A 253 3.44 -8.16 3.02
CA GLU A 253 3.43 -9.44 2.30
C GLU A 253 2.33 -9.49 1.22
N HIS A 254 1.15 -8.96 1.51
CA HIS A 254 0.07 -8.89 0.51
C HIS A 254 0.34 -7.85 -0.60
N LEU A 255 1.03 -6.76 -0.25
CA LEU A 255 1.47 -5.73 -1.20
C LEU A 255 2.67 -6.20 -2.04
N GLN A 256 3.42 -7.22 -1.60
CA GLN A 256 4.56 -7.74 -2.32
C GLN A 256 4.11 -8.46 -3.60
N LEU A 257 4.75 -8.12 -4.71
CA LEU A 257 4.59 -8.82 -5.97
C LEU A 257 5.24 -10.20 -5.86
N ALA A 258 4.53 -11.25 -6.28
CA ALA A 258 5.07 -12.60 -6.29
C ALA A 258 6.39 -12.65 -7.09
N PRO A 259 7.48 -13.23 -6.55
CA PRO A 259 8.77 -13.23 -7.25
C PRO A 259 8.75 -13.96 -8.59
N LEU A 260 7.83 -14.91 -8.78
CA LEU A 260 7.59 -15.54 -10.06
C LEU A 260 6.34 -14.95 -10.70
N GLN A 261 6.49 -14.41 -11.90
CA GLN A 261 5.42 -13.80 -12.66
C GLN A 261 5.06 -14.70 -13.84
N TRP A 262 3.76 -14.93 -13.98
CA TRP A 262 3.19 -15.84 -14.97
C TRP A 262 2.31 -15.07 -15.94
N ASP A 263 2.75 -14.99 -17.19
CA ASP A 263 2.00 -14.39 -18.27
C ASP A 263 1.50 -15.50 -19.20
N ILE A 264 0.18 -15.67 -19.29
CA ILE A 264 -0.43 -16.70 -20.12
C ILE A 264 -1.12 -16.03 -21.29
N LEU A 265 -0.72 -16.36 -22.50
CA LEU A 265 -1.34 -15.84 -23.71
C LEU A 265 -2.08 -16.96 -24.43
N VAL A 266 -3.34 -16.71 -24.76
CA VAL A 266 -4.17 -17.59 -25.59
C VAL A 266 -4.48 -16.82 -26.86
N ASP A 267 -4.15 -17.40 -28.01
CA ASP A 267 -4.29 -16.73 -29.32
C ASP A 267 -3.59 -15.36 -29.37
N GLY A 268 -2.44 -15.25 -28.71
CA GLY A 268 -1.67 -14.01 -28.60
C GLY A 268 -2.27 -12.94 -27.66
N LYS A 269 -3.42 -13.21 -27.03
CA LYS A 269 -4.04 -12.31 -26.05
C LYS A 269 -3.62 -12.71 -24.63
N LEU A 270 -3.10 -11.74 -23.87
CA LEU A 270 -2.75 -11.95 -22.47
C LEU A 270 -4.02 -12.20 -21.64
N CYS A 271 -4.08 -13.37 -21.03
CA CYS A 271 -5.13 -13.76 -20.10
C CYS A 271 -4.75 -13.20 -18.72
N ASP A 272 -5.19 -11.97 -18.47
CA ASP A 272 -5.34 -11.46 -17.10
C ASP A 272 -6.80 -11.66 -16.66
N CYS A 273 -7.04 -11.62 -15.36
CA CYS A 273 -8.39 -11.81 -14.81
C CYS A 273 -9.38 -10.82 -15.46
N ASP A 274 -10.61 -11.31 -15.75
CA ASP A 274 -11.71 -10.64 -16.48
C ASP A 274 -11.62 -10.62 -18.01
N VAL A 275 -10.55 -11.14 -18.62
CA VAL A 275 -10.44 -11.25 -20.09
C VAL A 275 -10.98 -12.61 -20.57
N VAL A 276 -12.01 -12.58 -21.42
CA VAL A 276 -12.50 -13.77 -22.13
C VAL A 276 -11.87 -13.83 -23.52
N VAL A 277 -11.13 -14.90 -23.80
CA VAL A 277 -10.54 -15.12 -25.11
C VAL A 277 -11.49 -15.93 -25.99
N ASP A 278 -12.10 -15.29 -26.98
CA ASP A 278 -12.91 -15.99 -27.97
C ASP A 278 -12.01 -16.74 -28.97
N CYS A 279 -12.31 -18.02 -29.21
CA CYS A 279 -11.62 -18.87 -30.17
C CYS A 279 -12.61 -19.69 -31.03
N LYS A 280 -12.14 -20.20 -32.17
CA LYS A 280 -12.97 -21.01 -33.07
C LYS A 280 -12.86 -22.50 -32.73
N VAL A 281 -14.01 -23.18 -32.71
CA VAL A 281 -14.07 -24.64 -32.61
C VAL A 281 -13.41 -25.27 -33.85
N GLY A 282 -12.61 -26.30 -33.65
CA GLY A 282 -11.94 -27.08 -34.70
C GLY A 282 -10.55 -26.60 -35.12
N ASP A 283 -10.17 -25.36 -34.76
CA ASP A 283 -8.83 -24.82 -35.03
C ASP A 283 -7.92 -24.94 -33.80
N PRO A 284 -6.64 -25.34 -33.95
CA PRO A 284 -5.68 -25.30 -32.85
C PRO A 284 -5.41 -23.86 -32.39
N VAL A 285 -5.74 -23.57 -31.13
CA VAL A 285 -5.54 -22.29 -30.48
C VAL A 285 -4.17 -22.27 -29.80
N PRO A 286 -3.24 -21.37 -30.17
CA PRO A 286 -1.93 -21.36 -29.58
C PRO A 286 -1.99 -20.88 -28.13
N LEU A 287 -1.29 -21.58 -27.25
CA LEU A 287 -1.14 -21.28 -25.83
C LEU A 287 0.33 -21.00 -25.54
N GLN A 288 0.61 -19.84 -24.99
CA GLN A 288 1.95 -19.44 -24.59
C GLN A 288 1.97 -19.19 -23.09
N VAL A 289 2.91 -19.83 -22.39
CA VAL A 289 3.15 -19.60 -20.97
C VAL A 289 4.52 -18.97 -20.84
N LYS A 290 4.57 -17.73 -20.39
CA LYS A 290 5.80 -17.00 -20.10
C LYS A 290 5.96 -16.91 -18.58
N LEU A 291 7.10 -17.39 -18.10
CA LEU A 291 7.53 -17.29 -16.71
C LEU A 291 8.68 -16.29 -16.61
N THR A 292 8.51 -15.27 -15.79
CA THR A 292 9.55 -14.30 -15.47
C THR A 292 9.98 -14.46 -14.01
N ASN A 293 11.27 -14.67 -13.79
CA ASN A 293 11.85 -14.77 -12.44
C ASN A 293 12.39 -13.41 -11.98
N TRP A 294 11.72 -12.78 -11.02
CA TRP A 294 12.17 -11.55 -10.35
C TRP A 294 12.94 -11.78 -9.06
N SER A 295 13.06 -13.04 -8.60
CA SER A 295 13.86 -13.38 -7.43
C SER A 295 15.36 -13.30 -7.71
N LYS A 296 16.15 -13.21 -6.63
CA LYS A 296 17.63 -13.19 -6.71
C LYS A 296 18.25 -14.54 -7.07
N ASN A 297 17.50 -15.62 -6.87
CA ASN A 297 17.99 -16.98 -7.04
C ASN A 297 17.43 -17.61 -8.31
N SER A 298 18.13 -18.61 -8.85
CA SER A 298 17.54 -19.42 -9.92
C SER A 298 16.48 -20.33 -9.31
N VAL A 299 15.33 -20.43 -9.97
CA VAL A 299 14.22 -21.30 -9.53
C VAL A 299 14.07 -22.48 -10.47
N GLY A 300 13.68 -23.64 -9.96
CA GLY A 300 13.56 -24.89 -10.71
C GLY A 300 14.47 -26.00 -10.15
N PRO A 301 14.26 -27.26 -10.58
CA PRO A 301 13.30 -27.68 -11.61
C PRO A 301 11.86 -27.85 -11.08
N PHE A 302 10.86 -27.58 -11.92
CA PHE A 302 9.46 -27.85 -11.63
C PHE A 302 8.65 -28.16 -12.89
N ALA A 303 7.46 -28.74 -12.70
CA ALA A 303 6.52 -29.06 -13.77
C ALA A 303 5.19 -28.32 -13.60
N LEU A 304 4.70 -27.74 -14.69
CA LEU A 304 3.40 -27.05 -14.74
C LEU A 304 2.43 -27.88 -15.57
N THR A 305 1.35 -28.36 -14.97
CA THR A 305 0.31 -29.12 -15.67
C THR A 305 -0.95 -28.28 -15.82
N MET A 306 -1.40 -28.13 -17.06
CA MET A 306 -2.62 -27.38 -17.37
C MET A 306 -3.76 -28.37 -17.64
N THR A 307 -4.85 -28.21 -16.90
CA THR A 307 -6.04 -29.08 -17.00
C THR A 307 -7.25 -28.22 -17.31
N PRO A 308 -7.94 -28.44 -18.44
CA PRO A 308 -9.12 -27.67 -18.76
C PRO A 308 -10.30 -28.12 -17.91
N TYR A 309 -11.21 -27.21 -17.61
CA TYR A 309 -12.47 -27.50 -16.92
C TYR A 309 -13.58 -26.56 -17.40
N GLN A 310 -14.83 -26.95 -17.15
CA GLN A 310 -16.00 -26.08 -17.29
C GLN A 310 -16.60 -25.82 -15.91
N ASP A 311 -17.06 -24.60 -15.66
CA ASP A 311 -17.81 -24.26 -14.44
C ASP A 311 -19.31 -24.19 -14.77
N TYR A 312 -20.11 -25.07 -14.18
CA TYR A 312 -21.56 -25.14 -14.41
C TYR A 312 -22.38 -24.26 -13.47
N GLN A 313 -21.90 -23.04 -13.20
CA GLN A 313 -22.46 -22.07 -12.26
C GLN A 313 -22.55 -22.60 -10.82
N ASN A 314 -22.06 -21.81 -9.86
CA ASN A 314 -21.89 -22.15 -8.44
C ASN A 314 -20.61 -22.95 -8.08
N GLY A 315 -19.57 -22.91 -8.92
CA GLY A 315 -18.26 -23.49 -8.59
C GLY A 315 -18.20 -25.02 -8.72
N VAL A 316 -19.14 -25.61 -9.48
CA VAL A 316 -19.11 -27.04 -9.81
C VAL A 316 -18.25 -27.22 -11.05
N HIS A 317 -17.00 -27.61 -10.83
CA HIS A 317 -16.02 -27.79 -11.90
C HIS A 317 -16.13 -29.18 -12.52
N ASN A 318 -16.33 -29.22 -13.84
CA ASN A 318 -16.25 -30.44 -14.64
C ASN A 318 -14.89 -30.54 -15.34
N TYR A 319 -14.12 -31.58 -14.99
CA TYR A 319 -12.82 -31.89 -15.59
C TYR A 319 -12.90 -33.03 -16.64
N GLU A 320 -14.06 -33.70 -16.77
CA GLU A 320 -14.28 -34.78 -17.73
C GLU A 320 -14.61 -34.19 -19.11
N LEU A 321 -13.60 -33.61 -19.74
CA LEU A 321 -13.74 -32.90 -21.02
C LEU A 321 -12.98 -33.57 -22.18
N GLN A 322 -12.68 -34.86 -22.07
CA GLN A 322 -11.87 -35.59 -23.06
C GLN A 322 -12.45 -35.51 -24.48
N ASP A 323 -13.78 -35.45 -24.58
CA ASP A 323 -14.50 -35.35 -25.86
C ASP A 323 -14.72 -33.90 -26.31
N ALA A 324 -14.42 -32.89 -25.48
CA ALA A 324 -14.73 -31.49 -25.73
C ALA A 324 -13.52 -30.59 -25.97
N ILE A 325 -12.39 -30.90 -25.34
CA ILE A 325 -11.15 -30.15 -25.50
C ILE A 325 -9.97 -31.11 -25.36
N THR A 326 -8.95 -30.91 -26.19
CA THR A 326 -7.70 -31.67 -26.10
C THR A 326 -6.49 -30.77 -26.26
N PHE A 327 -5.37 -31.17 -25.67
CA PHE A 327 -4.08 -30.52 -25.89
C PHE A 327 -3.43 -31.09 -27.14
N VAL A 328 -2.95 -30.19 -28.01
CA VAL A 328 -2.06 -30.57 -29.11
C VAL A 328 -0.65 -30.67 -28.53
N GLY A 329 -0.24 -31.89 -28.16
CA GLY A 329 1.04 -32.18 -27.54
C GLY A 329 0.92 -32.46 -26.03
N SER A 330 1.95 -32.09 -25.26
CA SER A 330 1.94 -32.25 -23.81
C SER A 330 1.14 -31.13 -23.14
N ASN A 331 0.31 -31.49 -22.16
CA ASN A 331 -0.34 -30.54 -21.25
C ASN A 331 0.54 -30.17 -20.03
N THR A 332 1.72 -30.81 -19.92
CA THR A 332 2.69 -30.59 -18.85
C THR A 332 3.96 -30.01 -19.42
N PHE A 333 4.35 -28.86 -18.87
CA PHE A 333 5.57 -28.13 -19.23
C PHE A 333 6.62 -28.34 -18.15
N TYR A 334 7.77 -28.91 -18.54
CA TYR A 334 8.92 -29.09 -17.66
C TYR A 334 9.82 -27.86 -17.73
N ILE A 335 10.14 -27.31 -16.56
CA ILE A 335 10.88 -26.08 -16.39
C ILE A 335 12.15 -26.42 -15.63
N ASP A 336 13.29 -26.45 -16.34
CA ASP A 336 14.57 -26.88 -15.76
C ASP A 336 15.09 -25.87 -14.72
N SER A 337 15.40 -24.65 -15.17
CA SER A 337 15.83 -23.58 -14.28
C SER A 337 15.66 -22.23 -14.95
N VAL A 338 15.01 -21.30 -14.25
CA VAL A 338 14.86 -19.90 -14.69
C VAL A 338 15.80 -19.02 -13.88
N LYS A 339 16.77 -18.43 -14.56
CA LYS A 339 17.77 -17.54 -13.94
C LYS A 339 17.12 -16.23 -13.46
N PRO A 340 17.72 -15.52 -12.49
CA PRO A 340 17.27 -14.21 -12.05
C PRO A 340 17.13 -13.24 -13.22
N THR A 341 16.05 -12.46 -13.24
CA THR A 341 15.71 -11.45 -14.26
C THR A 341 15.61 -12.00 -15.70
N LYS A 342 15.43 -13.31 -15.85
CA LYS A 342 15.24 -13.96 -17.15
C LYS A 342 13.82 -14.48 -17.31
N ASP A 343 13.43 -14.53 -18.57
CA ASP A 343 12.17 -15.07 -19.03
C ASP A 343 12.40 -16.46 -19.64
N SER A 344 11.50 -17.38 -19.33
CA SER A 344 11.36 -18.67 -20.01
C SER A 344 9.98 -18.73 -20.65
N VAL A 345 9.91 -19.16 -21.91
CA VAL A 345 8.68 -19.20 -22.69
C VAL A 345 8.41 -20.63 -23.14
N TYR A 346 7.19 -21.08 -22.91
CA TYR A 346 6.71 -22.40 -23.26
C TYR A 346 5.50 -22.27 -24.19
N PHE A 347 5.41 -23.17 -25.17
CA PHE A 347 4.36 -23.16 -26.19
C PHE A 347 3.61 -24.48 -26.17
N GLY A 348 2.30 -24.39 -26.26
CA GLY A 348 1.38 -25.49 -26.51
C GLY A 348 0.26 -25.04 -27.43
N ALA A 349 -0.70 -25.93 -27.70
CA ALA A 349 -1.94 -25.54 -28.35
C ALA A 349 -3.12 -26.31 -27.76
N LEU A 350 -4.28 -25.67 -27.74
CA LEU A 350 -5.55 -26.23 -27.31
C LEU A 350 -6.44 -26.44 -28.54
N LEU A 351 -7.11 -27.57 -28.63
CA LEU A 351 -8.09 -27.84 -29.67
C LEU A 351 -9.46 -28.04 -29.03
N PHE A 352 -10.38 -27.14 -29.34
CA PHE A 352 -11.76 -27.18 -28.86
C PHE A 352 -12.63 -27.91 -29.89
N LEU A 353 -13.37 -28.92 -29.44
CA LEU A 353 -14.24 -29.77 -30.27
C LEU A 353 -15.72 -29.39 -30.13
N TYR A 354 -16.09 -28.73 -29.04
CA TYR A 354 -17.43 -28.19 -28.81
C TYR A 354 -17.38 -26.71 -28.43
N THR A 355 -18.47 -26.01 -28.69
CA THR A 355 -18.68 -24.64 -28.21
C THR A 355 -18.94 -24.59 -26.72
N GLY A 356 -18.50 -23.52 -26.07
CA GLY A 356 -18.79 -23.27 -24.66
C GLY A 356 -17.74 -22.40 -23.99
N ASP A 357 -17.95 -22.13 -22.72
CA ASP A 357 -16.98 -21.48 -21.85
C ASP A 357 -16.09 -22.54 -21.17
N PHE A 358 -14.78 -22.37 -21.29
CA PHE A 358 -13.76 -23.26 -20.77
C PHE A 358 -12.76 -22.46 -19.94
N TYR A 359 -12.22 -23.11 -18.92
CA TYR A 359 -11.24 -22.53 -18.02
C TYR A 359 -10.01 -23.44 -17.94
N LEU A 360 -8.83 -22.88 -17.66
CA LEU A 360 -7.64 -23.67 -17.41
C LEU A 360 -7.30 -23.63 -15.91
N ASN A 361 -7.28 -24.82 -15.29
CA ASN A 361 -6.69 -25.00 -13.98
C ASN A 361 -5.20 -25.32 -14.16
N ILE A 362 -4.34 -24.59 -13.48
CA ILE A 362 -2.91 -24.71 -13.63
C ILE A 362 -2.34 -25.24 -12.32
N LYS A 363 -1.81 -26.46 -12.39
CA LYS A 363 -1.24 -27.17 -11.24
C LYS A 363 0.27 -27.13 -11.29
N PHE A 364 0.86 -26.80 -10.17
CA PHE A 364 2.30 -26.78 -9.96
C PHE A 364 2.74 -28.09 -9.27
N HIS A 365 3.82 -28.68 -9.78
CA HIS A 365 4.48 -29.83 -9.18
C HIS A 365 5.96 -29.49 -8.99
N GLU A 366 6.40 -29.42 -7.74
CA GLU A 366 7.82 -29.32 -7.40
C GLU A 366 8.44 -30.71 -7.37
N ASP A 367 9.62 -30.87 -7.96
CA ASP A 367 10.40 -32.09 -7.77
C ASP A 367 11.14 -31.92 -6.44
N ASN A 368 10.94 -32.85 -5.49
CA ASN A 368 11.29 -32.76 -4.05
C ASN A 368 12.79 -32.50 -3.70
N CYS A 369 13.62 -32.09 -4.66
CA CYS A 369 15.06 -31.85 -4.52
C CYS A 369 15.43 -30.37 -4.20
N SER A 370 14.51 -29.41 -4.34
CA SER A 370 14.74 -27.99 -3.96
C SER A 370 14.00 -27.62 -2.67
N LYS A 371 14.48 -26.57 -1.98
CA LYS A 371 13.78 -25.99 -0.82
C LYS A 371 12.37 -25.58 -1.26
N GLU A 372 11.34 -26.10 -0.60
CA GLU A 372 9.93 -25.82 -0.92
C GLU A 372 9.71 -24.32 -1.11
N LEU A 373 9.34 -23.93 -2.33
CA LEU A 373 9.00 -22.55 -2.63
C LEU A 373 7.62 -22.23 -2.05
N PRO A 374 7.42 -21.05 -1.40
CA PRO A 374 6.12 -20.70 -0.86
C PRO A 374 5.06 -20.67 -1.97
N LEU A 375 3.86 -21.21 -1.71
CA LEU A 375 2.75 -21.18 -2.67
C LEU A 375 2.38 -19.76 -3.11
N SER A 376 2.62 -18.75 -2.28
CA SER A 376 2.44 -17.34 -2.60
C SER A 376 3.35 -16.83 -3.73
N TRP A 377 4.42 -17.57 -4.08
CA TRP A 377 5.25 -17.27 -5.25
C TRP A 377 4.58 -17.69 -6.55
N PHE A 378 3.53 -18.50 -6.49
CA PHE A 378 2.84 -19.06 -7.66
C PHE A 378 1.45 -18.46 -7.80
N CYS A 379 1.37 -17.13 -7.90
CA CYS A 379 0.13 -16.42 -8.24
C CYS A 379 -0.20 -16.62 -9.73
N LEU A 380 -0.88 -17.71 -10.05
CA LEU A 380 -1.27 -18.08 -11.41
C LEU A 380 -2.55 -17.31 -11.83
N PRO A 381 -2.60 -16.73 -13.04
CA PRO A 381 -3.78 -16.04 -13.52
C PRO A 381 -4.91 -17.03 -13.85
N SER A 382 -6.14 -16.56 -13.74
CA SER A 382 -7.30 -17.31 -14.23
C SER A 382 -7.40 -17.17 -15.74
N VAL A 383 -7.56 -18.28 -16.46
CA VAL A 383 -7.67 -18.30 -17.91
C VAL A 383 -9.09 -18.69 -18.28
N HIS A 384 -9.81 -17.80 -18.98
CA HIS A 384 -11.16 -18.05 -19.49
C HIS A 384 -11.15 -17.94 -21.02
N ILE A 385 -11.55 -19.03 -21.67
CA ILE A 385 -11.59 -19.17 -23.11
C ILE A 385 -13.01 -19.52 -23.52
N ARG A 386 -13.57 -18.80 -24.50
CA ARG A 386 -14.88 -19.10 -25.06
C ARG A 386 -14.71 -19.66 -26.47
N ALA A 387 -15.06 -20.92 -26.66
CA ALA A 387 -15.08 -21.55 -27.96
C ALA A 387 -16.43 -21.28 -28.65
N VAL A 388 -16.39 -20.61 -29.80
CA VAL A 388 -17.57 -20.26 -30.60
C VAL A 388 -17.57 -21.02 -31.93
N GLU A 389 -18.77 -21.29 -32.44
CA GLU A 389 -18.94 -21.86 -33.77
C GLU A 389 -18.42 -20.88 -34.84
N PRO A 390 -17.86 -21.38 -35.94
CA PRO A 390 -17.56 -20.52 -37.07
C PRO A 390 -18.86 -19.92 -37.60
N VAL A 391 -19.00 -18.60 -37.51
CA VAL A 391 -20.09 -17.90 -38.20
C VAL A 391 -19.93 -18.23 -39.68
N ALA A 392 -20.83 -19.03 -40.22
CA ALA A 392 -20.87 -19.30 -41.64
C ALA A 392 -21.06 -17.94 -42.35
N GLU A 393 -20.03 -17.46 -43.04
CA GLU A 393 -20.18 -16.41 -44.03
C GLU A 393 -21.17 -16.95 -45.07
N ALA A 394 -22.43 -16.55 -44.95
CA ALA A 394 -23.42 -16.73 -45.98
C ALA A 394 -22.92 -15.96 -47.21
N LYS A 395 -22.25 -16.65 -48.12
CA LYS A 395 -21.98 -16.16 -49.46
C LYS A 395 -23.32 -15.84 -50.11
N LEU A 396 -23.61 -14.54 -50.23
CA LEU A 396 -24.64 -13.98 -51.09
C LEU A 396 -24.27 -14.16 -52.56
#